data_AF-A0A183ETS9-F1
#
_entry.id   AF-A0A183ETS9-F1
#
_cell.length_a   1.000
_cell.length_b   1.000
_cell.length_c   1.000
_cell.angle_alpha   90.00
_cell.angle_beta   90.00
_cell.angle_gamma   90.00
#
_symmetry.space_group_name_H-M   'P 1'
#
loop_
_entity.id
_entity.type
_entity.pdbx_description
1 polymer ?
#
loop_
_entity_poly.entity_id
_entity_poly.type
_entity_poly.pdbx_seq_one_letter_code
_entity_poly.pdbx_strand_id
1 'polypeptide(L)'
;NNTFIYNGVADWIYEEEIFNNNVGLWWSRSGRYLAFIRIDDHRVPLIQYPLFEHQQYPTMNKIPYPKTGVKHLPEVTVHIWDKKTRIVRQMDITLRDKSLATYLFSGSWISLYGEDLFVAVFANRYQNITSITLCTFDSEKCVLNFDQYYGIDRHRLWAEPENHRIQHFSNDSYFVCLPGKSANGEIFTQLARVTVPRNLTNGRAVLITSGNYDVTSINGYNPKTGLV
;
A
#
# COMPACT_ATOMS: atom_id res chain seq x y z
N ASN A 1 18.75 14.48 16.20
CA ASN A 1 17.83 15.48 15.59
C ASN A 1 16.87 14.71 14.70
N ASN A 2 15.56 14.70 14.98
CA ASN A 2 14.55 13.89 14.27
C ASN A 2 14.11 14.50 12.92
N THR A 3 14.98 15.26 12.25
CA THR A 3 14.63 16.09 11.10
C THR A 3 14.24 15.32 9.83
N PHE A 4 14.42 13.99 9.80
CA PHE A 4 14.08 13.12 8.66
C PHE A 4 13.20 11.92 9.08
N ILE A 5 12.43 12.08 10.17
CA ILE A 5 11.40 11.12 10.56
C ILE A 5 10.03 11.73 10.33
N TYR A 6 9.21 11.05 9.53
CA TYR A 6 7.86 11.45 9.20
C TYR A 6 6.89 10.45 9.84
N ASN A 7 5.86 10.93 10.55
CA ASN A 7 4.85 10.08 11.17
C ASN A 7 3.47 10.52 10.69
N GLY A 8 2.74 9.63 10.02
CA GLY A 8 1.41 9.92 9.50
C GLY A 8 1.36 10.84 8.28
N VAL A 9 2.52 11.20 7.73
CA VAL A 9 2.68 12.03 6.52
C VAL A 9 3.70 11.37 5.59
N ALA A 10 3.52 11.58 4.30
CA ALA A 10 4.45 11.11 3.28
C ALA A 10 5.75 11.94 3.29
N ASP A 11 6.85 11.32 2.87
CA ASP A 11 8.06 12.01 2.41
C ASP A 11 7.92 12.31 0.90
N TRP A 12 8.98 12.81 0.28
CA TRP A 12 8.93 13.22 -1.14
C TRP A 12 8.54 12.07 -2.09
N ILE A 13 9.16 10.88 -1.97
CA ILE A 13 8.85 9.78 -2.90
C ILE A 13 7.46 9.19 -2.64
N TYR A 14 7.03 9.12 -1.38
CA TYR A 14 5.69 8.64 -1.09
C TYR A 14 4.62 9.64 -1.54
N GLU A 15 4.87 10.95 -1.41
CA GLU A 15 3.92 11.98 -1.83
C GLU A 15 3.73 11.97 -3.35
N GLU A 16 4.83 11.98 -4.10
CA GLU A 16 4.81 12.17 -5.56
C GLU A 16 4.55 10.87 -6.34
N GLU A 17 5.18 9.75 -5.94
CA GLU A 17 5.27 8.56 -6.80
C GLU A 17 4.44 7.36 -6.30
N ILE A 18 4.17 7.27 -4.98
CA ILE A 18 3.53 6.08 -4.40
C ILE A 18 2.09 6.36 -4.00
N PHE A 19 1.85 7.37 -3.16
CA PHE A 19 0.51 7.70 -2.65
C PHE A 19 -0.19 8.81 -3.43
N ASN A 20 0.54 9.59 -4.23
CA ASN A 20 -0.02 10.76 -4.92
C ASN A 20 -0.82 11.66 -3.94
N ASN A 21 -0.33 11.76 -2.70
CA ASN A 21 -0.96 12.41 -1.56
C ASN A 21 0.03 12.51 -0.39
N ASN A 22 -0.07 13.57 0.41
CA ASN A 22 0.76 13.79 1.58
C ASN A 22 0.28 13.02 2.84
N VAL A 23 -0.92 12.44 2.82
CA VAL A 23 -1.51 11.75 3.98
C VAL A 23 -1.00 10.30 4.11
N GLY A 24 -0.35 10.00 5.24
CA GLY A 24 0.15 8.67 5.61
C GLY A 24 -0.54 8.07 6.82
N LEU A 25 -1.81 8.41 7.05
CA LEU A 25 -2.63 7.93 8.18
C LEU A 25 -4.05 7.59 7.76
N TRP A 26 -4.66 6.63 8.45
CA TRP A 26 -5.99 6.10 8.13
C TRP A 26 -6.74 5.72 9.40
N TRP A 27 -7.95 6.27 9.58
CA TRP A 27 -8.85 5.88 10.66
C TRP A 27 -9.57 4.58 10.32
N SER A 28 -9.72 3.71 11.32
CA SER A 28 -10.56 2.52 11.20
C SER A 28 -12.03 2.89 11.05
N ARG A 29 -12.83 1.97 10.50
CA ARG A 29 -14.24 2.26 10.23
C ARG A 29 -15.05 2.50 11.49
N SER A 30 -14.68 1.84 12.59
CA SER A 30 -15.23 2.10 13.93
C SER A 30 -14.71 3.40 14.57
N GLY A 31 -13.67 4.03 14.02
CA GLY A 31 -12.98 5.17 14.64
C GLY A 31 -12.20 4.83 15.92
N ARG A 32 -12.02 3.53 16.21
CA ARG A 32 -11.26 3.03 17.36
C ARG A 32 -9.76 3.07 17.12
N TYR A 33 -9.32 2.72 15.92
CA TYR A 33 -7.89 2.63 15.60
C TYR A 33 -7.48 3.71 14.59
N LEU A 34 -6.24 4.18 14.72
CA LEU A 34 -5.57 5.02 13.72
C LEU A 34 -4.31 4.29 13.27
N ALA A 35 -4.30 3.83 12.02
CA ALA A 35 -3.07 3.34 11.40
C ALA A 35 -2.29 4.53 10.82
N PHE A 36 -0.97 4.49 10.91
CA PHE A 36 -0.10 5.49 10.29
C PHE A 36 1.24 4.89 9.93
N ILE A 37 1.89 5.46 8.92
CA ILE A 37 3.27 5.10 8.60
C ILE A 37 4.26 5.95 9.39
N ARG A 38 5.40 5.35 9.72
CA ARG A 38 6.63 6.07 10.08
C ARG A 38 7.65 5.83 8.97
N ILE A 39 8.13 6.92 8.37
CA ILE A 39 9.19 6.94 7.36
C ILE A 39 10.47 7.46 8.00
N ASP A 40 11.59 6.77 7.76
CA ASP A 40 12.93 7.14 8.21
C ASP A 40 13.88 7.36 7.03
N ASP A 41 14.20 8.63 6.79
CA ASP A 41 14.98 9.08 5.63
C ASP A 41 16.45 9.35 5.94
N HIS A 42 16.94 9.06 7.15
CA HIS A 42 18.30 9.43 7.55
C HIS A 42 19.41 8.85 6.66
N ARG A 43 19.13 7.74 5.97
CA ARG A 43 20.08 7.07 5.06
C ARG A 43 19.83 7.39 3.59
N VAL A 44 18.76 8.11 3.28
CA VAL A 44 18.43 8.51 1.90
C VAL A 44 19.38 9.64 1.48
N PRO A 45 19.99 9.56 0.28
CA PRO A 45 20.83 10.64 -0.22
C PRO A 45 20.06 11.95 -0.33
N LEU A 46 20.73 13.05 0.03
CA LEU A 46 20.16 14.39 -0.10
C LEU A 46 20.46 14.97 -1.47
N ILE A 47 19.44 15.52 -2.13
CA ILE A 47 19.63 16.47 -3.23
C ILE A 47 19.72 17.88 -2.67
N GLN A 48 20.48 18.75 -3.33
CA GLN A 48 20.56 20.16 -2.99
C GLN A 48 20.16 21.00 -4.19
N TYR A 49 19.39 22.05 -3.97
CA TYR A 49 18.96 22.98 -5.01
C TYR A 49 18.93 24.43 -4.49
N PRO A 50 19.21 25.42 -5.34
CA PRO A 50 19.22 26.81 -4.94
C PRO A 50 17.79 27.35 -4.75
N LEU A 51 17.61 28.18 -3.72
CA LEU A 51 16.42 29.02 -3.52
C LEU A 51 16.77 30.47 -3.83
N PHE A 52 16.15 31.01 -4.87
CA PHE A 52 16.29 32.40 -5.31
C PHE A 52 15.18 33.25 -4.70
N GLU A 53 15.35 33.61 -3.43
CA GLU A 53 14.44 34.51 -2.71
C GLU A 53 14.83 35.98 -2.89
N HIS A 54 14.26 36.88 -2.09
CA HIS A 54 14.56 38.32 -2.12
C HIS A 54 15.85 38.71 -1.37
N GLN A 55 16.78 37.78 -1.15
CA GLN A 55 18.05 38.03 -0.47
C GLN A 55 19.19 38.30 -1.47
N GLN A 56 20.25 39.01 -1.04
CA GLN A 56 21.41 39.33 -1.88
C GLN A 56 22.13 38.08 -2.42
N TYR A 57 22.09 36.97 -1.68
CA TYR A 57 22.70 35.70 -2.06
C TYR A 57 21.69 34.56 -1.96
N PRO A 58 21.64 33.63 -2.94
CA PRO A 58 20.80 32.44 -2.87
C PRO A 58 21.19 31.56 -1.68
N THR A 59 20.20 30.86 -1.12
CA THR A 59 20.42 29.79 -0.14
C THR A 59 20.29 28.42 -0.81
N MET A 60 20.85 27.39 -0.20
CA MET A 60 20.72 26.02 -0.67
C MET A 60 19.73 25.27 0.21
N ASN A 61 18.65 24.76 -0.38
CA ASN A 61 17.78 23.80 0.30
C ASN A 61 18.28 22.37 0.11
N LYS A 62 17.93 21.48 1.04
CA LYS A 62 18.26 20.05 0.97
C LYS A 62 17.04 19.21 1.31
N ILE A 63 16.77 18.18 0.51
CA ILE A 63 15.71 17.21 0.78
C ILE A 63 16.21 15.79 0.55
N PRO A 64 15.72 14.79 1.30
CA PRO A 64 15.88 13.38 0.95
C PRO A 64 15.31 13.13 -0.45
N TYR A 65 16.13 12.55 -1.34
CA TYR A 65 15.73 12.27 -2.71
C TYR A 65 16.43 10.99 -3.20
N PRO A 66 15.75 9.84 -3.20
CA PRO A 66 16.32 8.58 -3.65
C PRO A 66 16.34 8.52 -5.19
N LYS A 67 17.42 8.99 -5.82
CA LYS A 67 17.61 8.78 -7.27
C LYS A 67 17.57 7.29 -7.62
N THR A 68 17.22 6.98 -8.86
CA THR A 68 17.21 5.61 -9.38
C THR A 68 18.52 4.89 -9.08
N GLY A 69 18.43 3.68 -8.51
CA GLY A 69 19.58 2.82 -8.22
C GLY A 69 20.29 3.06 -6.88
N VAL A 70 19.88 4.05 -6.08
CA VAL A 70 20.50 4.25 -4.75
C VAL A 70 20.35 3.02 -3.86
N LYS A 71 21.34 2.76 -3.01
CA LYS A 71 21.32 1.60 -2.10
C LYS A 71 20.25 1.72 -1.02
N HIS A 72 20.07 2.92 -0.48
CA HIS A 72 19.21 3.20 0.65
C HIS A 72 17.96 3.96 0.19
N LEU A 73 16.81 3.35 0.44
CA LEU A 73 15.48 3.92 0.26
C LEU A 73 14.93 4.33 1.63
N PRO A 74 13.85 5.13 1.68
CA PRO A 74 13.14 5.42 2.93
C PRO A 74 12.77 4.12 3.66
N GLU A 75 13.09 4.01 4.95
CA GLU A 75 12.63 2.86 5.74
C GLU A 75 11.22 3.13 6.26
N VAL A 76 10.27 2.28 5.86
CA VAL A 76 8.86 2.45 6.22
C VAL A 76 8.41 1.37 7.18
N THR A 77 7.72 1.81 8.24
CA THR A 77 7.10 0.93 9.24
C THR A 77 5.64 1.32 9.43
N VAL A 78 4.77 0.34 9.64
CA VAL A 78 3.35 0.53 9.91
C VAL A 78 3.11 0.52 11.41
N HIS A 79 2.38 1.50 11.91
CA HIS A 79 1.99 1.61 13.32
C HIS A 79 0.48 1.70 13.42
N ILE A 80 -0.09 1.11 14.47
CA ILE A 80 -1.51 1.24 14.79
C ILE A 80 -1.63 1.77 16.21
N TRP A 81 -2.40 2.83 16.38
CA TRP A 81 -2.77 3.41 17.66
C TRP A 81 -4.21 3.04 18.03
N ASP A 82 -4.43 2.57 19.25
CA ASP A 82 -5.77 2.33 19.78
C ASP A 82 -6.24 3.52 20.63
N LYS A 83 -7.34 4.14 20.23
CA LYS A 83 -7.96 5.28 20.91
C LYS A 83 -8.37 4.96 22.34
N LYS A 84 -8.77 3.70 22.61
CA LYS A 84 -9.24 3.28 23.93
C LYS A 84 -8.08 3.15 24.91
N THR A 85 -7.06 2.38 24.55
CA THR A 85 -5.91 2.11 25.42
C THR A 85 -4.83 3.18 25.35
N ARG A 86 -4.84 4.04 24.31
CA ARG A 86 -3.83 5.07 24.00
C ARG A 86 -2.45 4.49 23.68
N ILE A 87 -2.37 3.20 23.36
CA ILE A 87 -1.13 2.50 23.02
C ILE A 87 -0.91 2.54 21.52
N VAL A 88 0.34 2.79 21.11
CA VAL A 88 0.82 2.60 19.74
C VAL A 88 1.56 1.27 19.67
N ARG A 89 1.31 0.49 18.63
CA ARG A 89 2.06 -0.73 18.31
C ARG A 89 2.63 -0.64 16.92
N GLN A 90 3.92 -0.92 16.78
CA GLN A 90 4.51 -1.16 15.47
C GLN A 90 4.09 -2.55 15.00
N MET A 91 3.59 -2.65 13.78
CA MET A 91 3.15 -3.93 13.22
C MET A 91 4.34 -4.73 12.68
N ASP A 92 4.38 -6.01 13.01
CA ASP A 92 5.31 -6.99 12.44
C ASP A 92 4.79 -7.50 11.10
N ILE A 93 5.52 -7.18 10.02
CA ILE A 93 5.13 -7.51 8.65
C ILE A 93 5.66 -8.91 8.31
N THR A 94 4.75 -9.90 8.33
CA THR A 94 5.08 -11.30 8.06
C THR A 94 4.84 -11.64 6.59
N LEU A 95 5.89 -11.55 5.79
CA LEU A 95 5.92 -11.97 4.37
C LEU A 95 6.77 -13.24 4.17
N ARG A 96 6.67 -13.83 2.98
CA ARG A 96 7.53 -14.96 2.56
C ARG A 96 9.01 -14.57 2.48
N ASP A 97 9.27 -13.33 2.09
CA ASP A 97 10.58 -12.71 2.05
C ASP A 97 10.45 -11.23 2.43
N LYS A 98 11.33 -10.74 3.31
CA LYS A 98 11.36 -9.33 3.72
C LYS A 98 11.67 -8.39 2.56
N SER A 99 12.34 -8.87 1.50
CA SER A 99 12.63 -8.08 0.29
C SER A 99 11.36 -7.63 -0.45
N LEU A 100 10.22 -8.30 -0.22
CA LEU A 100 8.92 -7.94 -0.78
C LEU A 100 8.31 -6.70 -0.11
N ALA A 101 8.79 -6.29 1.06
CA ALA A 101 8.35 -5.10 1.79
C ALA A 101 9.27 -3.90 1.52
N THR A 102 9.53 -3.57 0.25
CA THR A 102 10.38 -2.41 -0.11
C THR A 102 9.58 -1.11 -0.12
N TYR A 103 8.45 -1.10 -0.82
CA TYR A 103 7.53 0.05 -0.88
C TYR A 103 6.20 -0.36 -0.28
N LEU A 104 5.57 0.52 0.52
CA LEU A 104 4.18 0.37 0.91
C LEU A 104 3.33 1.11 -0.13
N PHE A 105 2.68 0.39 -1.04
CA PHE A 105 1.85 0.98 -2.09
C PHE A 105 0.59 1.64 -1.56
N SER A 106 -0.02 1.07 -0.52
CA SER A 106 -1.26 1.60 0.03
C SER A 106 -1.51 1.12 1.46
N GLY A 107 -2.28 1.92 2.19
CA GLY A 107 -2.87 1.59 3.47
C GLY A 107 -4.37 1.89 3.46
N SER A 108 -5.19 1.01 4.02
CA SER A 108 -6.64 1.23 4.14
C SER A 108 -7.27 0.36 5.22
N TRP A 109 -8.46 0.74 5.69
CA TRP A 109 -9.22 -0.09 6.62
C TRP A 109 -10.40 -0.76 5.93
N ILE A 110 -10.52 -2.07 6.14
CA ILE A 110 -11.68 -2.89 5.76
C ILE A 110 -12.29 -3.50 7.01
N SER A 111 -13.53 -4.00 6.91
CA SER A 111 -14.14 -4.80 7.98
C SER A 111 -14.53 -6.17 7.46
N LEU A 112 -13.88 -7.22 7.96
CA LEU A 112 -14.20 -8.60 7.62
C LEU A 112 -14.66 -9.33 8.87
N TYR A 113 -15.69 -10.15 8.75
CA TYR A 113 -16.26 -10.93 9.86
C TYR A 113 -16.64 -10.09 11.09
N GLY A 114 -16.94 -8.81 10.91
CA GLY A 114 -17.27 -7.88 12.00
C GLY A 114 -16.06 -7.21 12.67
N GLU A 115 -14.84 -7.46 12.20
CA GLU A 115 -13.61 -6.89 12.77
C GLU A 115 -12.97 -5.88 11.81
N ASP A 116 -12.49 -4.76 12.36
CA ASP A 116 -11.69 -3.78 11.61
C ASP A 116 -10.27 -4.33 11.38
N LEU A 117 -9.87 -4.45 10.12
CA LEU A 117 -8.56 -4.92 9.69
C LEU A 117 -7.86 -3.83 8.88
N PHE A 118 -6.59 -3.57 9.17
CA PHE A 118 -5.79 -2.66 8.36
C PHE A 118 -5.14 -3.44 7.23
N VAL A 119 -5.41 -3.05 6.00
CA VAL A 119 -4.77 -3.58 4.79
C VAL A 119 -3.51 -2.76 4.53
N ALA A 120 -2.36 -3.42 4.47
CA ALA A 120 -1.11 -2.83 4.03
C ALA A 120 -0.61 -3.59 2.80
N VAL A 121 -0.52 -2.92 1.66
CA VAL A 121 -0.04 -3.52 0.42
C VAL A 121 1.41 -3.12 0.18
N PHE A 122 2.28 -4.11 0.09
CA PHE A 122 3.69 -3.91 -0.18
C PHE A 122 4.04 -4.28 -1.62
N ALA A 123 5.10 -3.68 -2.14
CA ALA A 123 5.73 -4.09 -3.38
C ALA A 123 7.23 -4.27 -3.19
N ASN A 124 7.78 -5.23 -3.94
CA ASN A 124 9.23 -5.39 -4.02
C ASN A 124 9.87 -4.21 -4.78
N ARG A 125 11.20 -4.09 -4.71
CA ARG A 125 11.93 -2.98 -5.33
C ARG A 125 11.71 -2.83 -6.85
N TYR A 126 11.49 -3.95 -7.54
CA TYR A 126 11.19 -3.97 -8.98
C TYR A 126 9.73 -3.68 -9.31
N GLN A 127 8.87 -3.58 -8.29
CA GLN A 127 7.43 -3.33 -8.41
C GLN A 127 6.75 -4.35 -9.32
N ASN A 128 7.17 -5.61 -9.28
CA ASN A 128 6.61 -6.69 -10.09
C ASN A 128 6.06 -7.86 -9.26
N ILE A 129 6.09 -7.71 -7.94
CA ILE A 129 5.40 -8.56 -6.97
C ILE A 129 4.77 -7.62 -5.96
N THR A 130 3.46 -7.76 -5.74
CA THR A 130 2.78 -7.09 -4.62
C THR A 130 2.30 -8.12 -3.60
N SER A 131 2.38 -7.74 -2.33
CA SER A 131 1.98 -8.56 -1.18
C SER A 131 0.91 -7.81 -0.39
N ILE A 132 -0.32 -8.29 -0.45
CA ILE A 132 -1.45 -7.74 0.31
C ILE A 132 -1.44 -8.40 1.70
N THR A 133 -1.29 -7.58 2.74
CA THR A 133 -1.27 -8.05 4.13
C THR A 133 -2.47 -7.54 4.90
N LEU A 134 -2.89 -8.30 5.91
CA LEU A 134 -3.97 -7.94 6.83
C LEU A 134 -3.43 -7.84 8.25
N CYS A 135 -3.59 -6.67 8.86
CA CYS A 135 -3.03 -6.32 10.15
C CYS A 135 -4.11 -6.25 11.24
N THR A 136 -3.76 -6.73 12.43
CA THR A 136 -4.61 -6.62 13.63
C THR A 136 -3.82 -6.04 14.79
N PHE A 137 -4.43 -5.06 15.48
CA PHE A 137 -3.76 -4.37 16.60
C PHE A 137 -3.38 -5.33 17.73
N ASP A 138 -4.29 -6.24 18.13
CA ASP A 138 -4.10 -7.09 19.30
C ASP A 138 -3.00 -8.14 19.10
N SER A 139 -2.79 -8.63 17.87
CA SER A 139 -1.74 -9.62 17.59
C SER A 139 -0.39 -9.00 17.21
N GLU A 140 -0.35 -7.69 17.00
CA GLU A 140 0.82 -6.93 16.50
C GLU A 140 1.33 -7.37 15.12
N LYS A 141 0.54 -8.12 14.36
CA LYS A 141 0.98 -8.72 13.10
C LYS A 141 0.18 -8.23 11.91
N CYS A 142 0.89 -8.02 10.82
CA CYS A 142 0.37 -8.01 9.46
C CYS A 142 0.74 -9.33 8.81
N VAL A 143 -0.25 -10.18 8.55
CA VAL A 143 -0.04 -11.48 7.91
C VAL A 143 -0.27 -11.38 6.41
N LEU A 144 0.56 -12.07 5.63
CA LEU A 144 0.37 -12.19 4.19
C LEU A 144 -0.97 -12.86 3.87
N ASN A 145 -1.82 -12.15 3.11
CA ASN A 145 -3.05 -12.70 2.58
C ASN A 145 -2.89 -13.20 1.15
N PHE A 146 -2.38 -12.35 0.25
CA PHE A 146 -2.31 -12.64 -1.18
C PHE A 146 -1.06 -12.00 -1.81
N ASP A 147 -0.36 -12.76 -2.65
CA ASP A 147 0.72 -12.26 -3.50
C ASP A 147 0.24 -12.19 -4.95
N GLN A 148 0.47 -11.06 -5.62
CA GLN A 148 0.29 -10.93 -7.08
C GLN A 148 1.65 -10.84 -7.76
N TYR A 149 1.88 -11.70 -8.75
CA TYR A 149 3.06 -11.68 -9.61
C TYR A 149 2.72 -11.03 -10.95
N TYR A 150 3.58 -10.11 -11.41
CA TYR A 150 3.40 -9.37 -12.66
C TYR A 150 4.27 -9.92 -13.81
N GLY A 151 4.96 -11.05 -13.58
CA GLY A 151 5.48 -11.90 -14.65
C GLY A 151 4.38 -12.84 -15.14
N ILE A 152 3.78 -12.55 -16.29
CA ILE A 152 2.64 -13.30 -16.82
C ILE A 152 2.99 -13.80 -18.22
N ASP A 153 3.11 -15.11 -18.35
CA ASP A 153 3.66 -15.78 -19.52
C ASP A 153 5.03 -15.20 -19.93
N ARG A 154 5.10 -14.54 -21.09
CA ARG A 154 6.29 -13.88 -21.63
C ARG A 154 6.40 -12.41 -21.27
N HIS A 155 5.38 -11.83 -20.62
CA HIS A 155 5.32 -10.41 -20.33
C HIS A 155 5.96 -10.12 -18.97
N ARG A 156 6.75 -9.05 -18.93
CA ARG A 156 7.34 -8.49 -17.71
C ARG A 156 6.63 -7.18 -17.42
N LEU A 157 5.59 -7.26 -16.61
CA LEU A 157 4.79 -6.10 -16.22
C LEU A 157 5.25 -5.58 -14.86
N TRP A 158 4.71 -4.43 -14.48
CA TRP A 158 4.83 -3.85 -13.15
C TRP A 158 3.45 -3.61 -12.55
N ALA A 159 3.44 -3.45 -11.24
CA ALA A 159 2.29 -3.15 -10.42
C ALA A 159 2.10 -1.64 -10.33
N GLU A 160 0.86 -1.20 -10.44
CA GLU A 160 0.49 0.20 -10.23
C GLU A 160 -0.04 0.39 -8.79
N PRO A 161 0.45 1.38 -8.01
CA PRO A 161 -0.05 1.66 -6.66
C PRO A 161 -1.57 1.92 -6.62
N GLU A 162 -2.10 2.64 -7.62
CA GLU A 162 -3.54 2.96 -7.74
C GLU A 162 -4.42 1.71 -7.76
N ASN A 163 -3.99 0.65 -8.46
CA ASN A 163 -4.72 -0.62 -8.56
C ASN A 163 -4.82 -1.37 -7.22
N HIS A 164 -4.01 -0.97 -6.23
CA HIS A 164 -3.93 -1.58 -4.90
C HIS A 164 -4.54 -0.71 -3.79
N ARG A 165 -5.26 0.37 -4.12
CA ARG A 165 -6.04 1.16 -3.15
C ARG A 165 -7.32 0.43 -2.77
N ILE A 166 -7.20 -0.59 -1.92
CA ILE A 166 -8.30 -1.48 -1.55
C ILE A 166 -9.26 -0.75 -0.60
N GLN A 167 -10.44 -0.37 -1.07
CA GLN A 167 -11.44 0.36 -0.26
C GLN A 167 -12.78 -0.35 -0.15
N HIS A 168 -13.05 -1.31 -1.05
CA HIS A 168 -14.32 -2.00 -1.16
C HIS A 168 -14.17 -3.46 -0.74
N PHE A 169 -15.12 -3.94 0.04
CA PHE A 169 -15.09 -5.28 0.64
C PHE A 169 -16.50 -5.78 0.97
N SER A 170 -16.66 -7.10 0.97
CA SER A 170 -17.79 -7.83 1.55
C SER A 170 -17.44 -8.30 2.97
N ASN A 171 -18.30 -9.11 3.58
CA ASN A 171 -18.03 -9.68 4.91
C ASN A 171 -16.79 -10.61 4.95
N ASP A 172 -16.38 -11.16 3.82
CA ASP A 172 -15.34 -12.20 3.74
C ASP A 172 -14.33 -11.98 2.61
N SER A 173 -14.44 -10.88 1.86
CA SER A 173 -13.64 -10.63 0.68
C SER A 173 -13.33 -9.15 0.51
N TYR A 174 -12.23 -8.81 -0.14
CA TYR A 174 -11.98 -7.46 -0.64
C TYR A 174 -11.88 -7.45 -2.17
N PHE A 175 -12.02 -6.27 -2.76
CA PHE A 175 -11.94 -6.08 -4.21
C PHE A 175 -10.70 -5.28 -4.57
N VAL A 176 -10.00 -5.73 -5.61
CA VAL A 176 -8.72 -5.17 -6.07
C VAL A 176 -8.59 -5.36 -7.58
N CYS A 177 -7.89 -4.45 -8.25
CA CYS A 177 -7.61 -4.56 -9.67
C CYS A 177 -6.36 -5.41 -9.90
N LEU A 178 -6.49 -6.52 -10.62
CA LEU A 178 -5.39 -7.46 -10.92
C LEU A 178 -5.25 -7.66 -12.43
N PRO A 179 -4.06 -8.04 -12.92
CA PRO A 179 -3.89 -8.37 -14.32
C PRO A 179 -4.70 -9.63 -14.70
N GLY A 180 -5.55 -9.50 -15.71
CA GLY A 180 -6.34 -10.57 -16.29
C GLY A 180 -5.96 -10.81 -17.75
N LYS A 181 -5.64 -12.06 -18.08
CA LYS A 181 -5.34 -12.47 -19.44
C LYS A 181 -6.63 -12.66 -20.23
N SER A 182 -6.75 -11.98 -21.36
CA SER A 182 -7.86 -12.12 -22.28
C SER A 182 -7.65 -13.29 -23.27
N ALA A 183 -8.70 -13.66 -24.00
CA ALA A 183 -8.69 -14.74 -25.00
C ALA A 183 -7.69 -14.50 -26.15
N ASN A 184 -7.38 -13.23 -26.47
CA ASN A 184 -6.37 -12.86 -27.48
C ASN A 184 -4.92 -12.97 -26.96
N GLY A 185 -4.72 -13.29 -25.68
CA GLY A 185 -3.41 -13.40 -25.05
C GLY A 185 -2.85 -12.09 -24.48
N GLU A 186 -3.55 -10.96 -24.68
CA GLU A 186 -3.22 -9.68 -24.07
C GLU A 186 -3.63 -9.64 -22.60
N ILE A 187 -3.00 -8.76 -21.82
CA ILE A 187 -3.22 -8.62 -20.38
C ILE A 187 -3.84 -7.26 -20.12
N PHE A 188 -4.99 -7.26 -19.47
CA PHE A 188 -5.71 -6.06 -19.09
C PHE A 188 -5.92 -6.03 -17.57
N THR A 189 -6.05 -4.86 -17.01
CA THR A 189 -6.46 -4.66 -15.61
C THR A 189 -7.90 -5.08 -15.45
N GLN A 190 -8.17 -6.05 -14.58
CA GLN A 190 -9.50 -6.60 -14.34
C GLN A 190 -9.84 -6.55 -12.85
N LEU A 191 -11.13 -6.44 -12.56
CA LEU A 191 -11.63 -6.49 -11.19
C LEU A 191 -11.53 -7.91 -10.65
N ALA A 192 -10.88 -8.06 -9.50
CA ALA A 192 -10.78 -9.30 -8.77
C ALA A 192 -11.48 -9.21 -7.42
N ARG A 193 -12.15 -10.30 -7.03
CA ARG A 193 -12.56 -10.55 -5.65
C ARG A 193 -11.54 -11.47 -5.00
N VAL A 194 -10.96 -11.06 -3.87
CA VAL A 194 -10.10 -11.92 -3.06
C VAL A 194 -10.85 -12.33 -1.81
N THR A 195 -11.19 -13.62 -1.73
CA THR A 195 -11.83 -14.19 -0.54
C THR A 195 -10.79 -14.49 0.52
N VAL A 196 -11.03 -14.04 1.74
CA VAL A 196 -10.12 -14.07 2.88
C VAL A 196 -10.63 -15.08 3.91
N PRO A 197 -9.91 -16.18 4.16
CA PRO A 197 -10.28 -17.10 5.24
C PRO A 197 -10.20 -16.43 6.62
N ARG A 198 -10.88 -16.99 7.64
CA ARG A 198 -10.87 -16.43 9.02
C ARG A 198 -9.49 -16.33 9.67
N ASN A 199 -8.53 -17.15 9.23
CA ASN A 199 -7.14 -17.04 9.69
C ASN A 199 -6.34 -15.94 8.95
N LEU A 200 -7.01 -15.15 8.10
CA LEU A 200 -6.50 -14.00 7.34
C LEU A 200 -5.43 -14.32 6.29
N THR A 201 -5.04 -15.58 6.12
CA THR A 201 -3.97 -16.00 5.21
C THR A 201 -4.53 -16.80 4.04
N ASN A 202 -3.72 -16.95 2.98
CA ASN A 202 -4.08 -17.74 1.79
C ASN A 202 -5.38 -17.27 1.14
N GLY A 203 -5.50 -15.96 0.94
CA GLY A 203 -6.59 -15.35 0.20
C GLY A 203 -6.67 -15.93 -1.21
N ARG A 204 -7.89 -16.09 -1.73
CA ARG A 204 -8.14 -16.66 -3.05
C ARG A 204 -8.73 -15.61 -3.97
N ALA A 205 -7.95 -15.19 -4.96
CA ALA A 205 -8.39 -14.27 -6.00
C ALA A 205 -9.22 -14.98 -7.07
N VAL A 206 -10.29 -14.32 -7.51
CA VAL A 206 -11.09 -14.67 -8.68
C VAL A 206 -11.39 -13.39 -9.45
N LEU A 207 -11.05 -13.36 -10.74
CA LEU A 207 -11.46 -12.26 -11.62
C LEU A 207 -12.98 -12.32 -11.83
N ILE A 208 -13.64 -11.19 -11.61
CA ILE A 208 -15.10 -11.06 -11.78
C ILE A 208 -15.48 -10.20 -12.99
N THR A 209 -14.49 -9.56 -13.63
CA THR A 209 -14.61 -8.98 -14.98
C THR A 209 -13.63 -9.66 -15.92
N SER A 210 -13.93 -9.59 -17.22
CA SER A 210 -13.05 -10.06 -18.28
C SER A 210 -13.36 -9.30 -19.57
N GLY A 211 -12.33 -8.97 -20.34
CA GLY A 211 -12.48 -8.37 -21.66
C GLY A 211 -11.21 -7.68 -22.15
N ASN A 212 -11.30 -7.10 -23.34
CA ASN A 212 -10.21 -6.33 -23.95
C ASN A 212 -10.29 -4.85 -23.55
N TYR A 213 -10.35 -4.58 -22.25
CA TYR A 213 -10.42 -3.24 -21.67
C TYR A 213 -9.86 -3.26 -20.26
N ASP A 214 -9.31 -2.14 -19.82
CA ASP A 214 -8.87 -1.96 -18.45
C ASP A 214 -10.01 -1.46 -17.56
N VAL A 215 -10.17 -2.10 -16.40
CA VAL A 215 -10.90 -1.53 -15.27
C VAL A 215 -10.03 -0.45 -14.65
N THR A 216 -10.51 0.80 -14.68
CA THR A 216 -9.75 1.97 -14.20
C THR A 216 -10.02 2.31 -12.75
N SER A 217 -11.17 1.90 -12.21
CA SER A 217 -11.57 2.18 -10.82
C SER A 217 -12.69 1.27 -10.35
N ILE A 218 -12.79 1.11 -9.03
CA ILE A 218 -13.93 0.47 -8.34
C ILE A 218 -14.64 1.60 -7.59
N ASN A 219 -15.91 1.83 -7.87
CA ASN A 219 -16.64 2.97 -7.28
C ASN A 219 -17.44 2.61 -6.03
N GLY A 220 -17.74 1.34 -5.82
CA GLY A 220 -18.58 0.90 -4.73
C GLY A 220 -18.72 -0.60 -4.64
N TYR A 221 -19.35 -1.04 -3.55
CA TYR A 221 -19.89 -2.38 -3.43
C TYR A 221 -21.22 -2.30 -2.68
N ASN A 222 -22.27 -2.90 -3.23
CA ASN A 222 -23.57 -2.99 -2.61
C ASN A 222 -23.75 -4.38 -1.96
N PRO A 223 -23.70 -4.49 -0.62
CA PRO A 223 -23.82 -5.78 0.06
C PRO A 223 -25.20 -6.43 -0.07
N LYS A 224 -26.25 -5.66 -0.41
CA LYS A 224 -27.61 -6.21 -0.57
C LYS A 224 -27.79 -6.91 -1.92
N THR A 225 -27.19 -6.37 -2.97
CA THR A 225 -27.33 -6.88 -4.33
C THR A 225 -26.11 -7.68 -4.81
N GLY A 226 -24.98 -7.57 -4.10
CA GLY A 226 -23.71 -8.16 -4.51
C GLY A 226 -23.06 -7.46 -5.70
N LEU A 227 -23.56 -6.29 -6.11
CA LEU A 227 -23.00 -5.51 -7.22
C LEU A 227 -21.74 -4.76 -6.77
N VAL A 228 -20.70 -4.84 -7.60
CA VAL A 228 -19.44 -4.09 -7.49
C VAL A 228 -19.33 -3.21 -8.72
#